data_AF-A0A2T2WM35-F1
#
_entry.id   AF-A0A2T2WM35-F1
#
_cell.length_a   1.000
_cell.length_b   1.000
_cell.length_c   1.000
_cell.angle_alpha   90.00
_cell.angle_beta   90.00
_cell.angle_gamma   90.00
#
_symmetry.space_group_name_H-M   'P 1'
#
loop_
_entity.id
_entity.type
_entity.pdbx_description
1 polymer ?
#
loop_
_entity_poly.entity_id
_entity_poly.type
_entity_poly.pdbx_seq_one_letter_code
_entity_poly.pdbx_strand_id
1 'polypeptide(L)'
;MVERVPFRCWVDENVWFVQGLPPWDNVLTYGSDQEDAIHQAQDALSGVLAALLDHGDPIPEVPTSAVGDDIIWVAPDLRVMVPLWLRQTRETTGLTQGELATRLGVTYQAVQKWERAGANPTIGTLQRVARALGHEAMISFR
;
A
#
# COMPACT_ATOMS: atom_id res chain seq x y z
N MET A 1 -0.03 2.30 8.98
CA MET A 1 -0.56 2.03 7.62
C MET A 1 0.45 2.57 6.62
N VAL A 2 0.72 1.85 5.52
CA VAL A 2 1.67 2.33 4.50
C VAL A 2 0.96 3.35 3.62
N GLU A 3 1.34 4.62 3.72
CA GLU A 3 0.80 5.69 2.87
C GLU A 3 1.76 6.07 1.74
N ARG A 4 3.05 6.12 2.06
CA ARG A 4 4.14 6.48 1.16
C ARG A 4 5.44 5.96 1.73
N VAL A 5 6.36 5.57 0.87
CA VAL A 5 7.70 5.07 1.23
C VAL A 5 8.74 6.06 0.70
N PRO A 6 9.82 6.36 1.44
CA PRO A 6 10.85 7.25 0.96
C PRO A 6 11.80 6.52 0.00
N PHE A 7 12.08 7.18 -1.12
CA PHE A 7 13.04 6.73 -2.11
C PHE A 7 14.08 7.82 -2.34
N ARG A 8 15.29 7.38 -2.69
CA ARG A 8 16.29 8.22 -3.31
C ARG A 8 16.03 8.28 -4.81
N CYS A 9 16.11 9.47 -5.41
CA CYS A 9 15.95 9.73 -6.83
C CYS A 9 17.15 10.53 -7.35
N TRP A 10 17.90 9.98 -8.30
CA TRP A 10 19.11 10.62 -8.83
C TRP A 10 19.26 10.34 -10.32
N VAL A 11 20.09 11.13 -10.99
CA VAL A 11 20.44 10.93 -12.39
C VAL A 11 21.89 10.47 -12.52
N ASP A 12 22.13 9.48 -13.36
CA ASP A 12 23.46 9.03 -13.76
C ASP A 12 23.45 8.67 -15.25
N GLU A 13 24.45 9.13 -16.02
CA GLU A 13 24.54 8.93 -17.47
C GLU A 13 23.24 9.20 -18.27
N ASN A 14 22.48 10.25 -17.90
CA ASN A 14 21.16 10.61 -18.46
C ASN A 14 20.01 9.62 -18.19
N VAL A 15 20.17 8.71 -17.22
CA VAL A 15 19.12 7.81 -16.74
C VAL A 15 18.73 8.23 -15.33
N TRP A 16 17.42 8.33 -15.07
CA TRP A 16 16.91 8.63 -13.74
C TRP A 16 16.68 7.34 -12.98
N PHE A 17 17.29 7.18 -11.82
CA PHE A 17 17.17 6.03 -10.94
C PHE A 17 16.35 6.38 -9.71
N VAL A 18 15.55 5.41 -9.25
CA VAL A 18 14.78 5.53 -8.01
C VAL A 18 14.93 4.27 -7.18
N GLN A 19 15.40 4.39 -5.93
CA GLN A 19 15.63 3.28 -5.02
C GLN A 19 15.05 3.55 -3.62
N GLY A 20 14.34 2.58 -3.05
CA GLY A 20 13.80 2.71 -1.69
C GLY A 20 14.92 2.86 -0.67
N LEU A 21 14.70 3.66 0.37
CA LEU A 21 15.63 3.69 1.50
C LEU A 21 15.46 2.42 2.35
N PRO A 22 16.52 1.90 3.01
CA PRO A 22 16.41 0.74 3.88
C PRO A 22 15.24 0.87 4.87
N PRO A 23 14.40 -0.17 5.04
CA PRO A 23 14.55 -1.56 4.54
C PRO A 23 13.96 -1.83 3.13
N TRP A 24 13.67 -0.78 2.34
CA TRP A 24 13.04 -0.87 1.02
C TRP A 24 14.05 -0.80 -0.14
N ASP A 25 15.33 -0.99 0.13
CA ASP A 25 16.42 -0.90 -0.84
C ASP A 25 16.38 -1.98 -1.93
N ASN A 26 15.54 -2.99 -1.76
CA ASN A 26 15.19 -3.99 -2.77
C ASN A 26 14.21 -3.46 -3.86
N VAL A 27 13.56 -2.30 -3.64
CA VAL A 27 12.72 -1.66 -4.63
C VAL A 27 13.57 -0.66 -5.41
N LEU A 28 13.99 -1.05 -6.61
CA LEU A 28 14.83 -0.26 -7.51
C LEU A 28 14.23 -0.25 -8.91
N THR A 29 14.19 0.93 -9.52
CA THR A 29 13.77 1.10 -10.91
C THR A 29 14.48 2.31 -11.53
N TYR A 30 14.18 2.57 -12.79
CA TYR A 30 14.71 3.69 -13.53
C TYR A 30 13.70 4.21 -14.55
N GLY A 31 13.92 5.42 -15.07
CA GLY A 31 13.11 6.06 -16.09
C GLY A 31 13.93 6.94 -17.02
N SER A 32 13.31 7.31 -18.13
CA SER A 32 13.88 8.18 -19.17
C SER A 32 13.97 9.65 -18.73
N ASP A 33 13.08 10.06 -17.82
CA ASP A 33 13.11 11.33 -17.10
C ASP A 33 12.69 11.12 -15.63
N GLN A 34 12.70 12.20 -14.84
CA GLN A 34 12.37 12.13 -13.41
C GLN A 34 10.92 11.68 -13.18
N GLU A 35 9.98 12.13 -14.01
CA GLU A 35 8.56 11.82 -13.85
C GLU A 35 8.29 10.34 -14.18
N ASP A 36 8.85 9.85 -15.28
CA ASP A 36 8.83 8.43 -15.65
C ASP A 36 9.43 7.57 -14.52
N ALA A 37 10.61 7.92 -14.00
CA ALA A 37 11.24 7.15 -12.93
C ALA A 37 10.38 7.10 -11.65
N ILE A 38 9.66 8.18 -11.32
CA ILE A 38 8.70 8.21 -10.20
C ILE A 38 7.50 7.30 -10.48
N HIS A 39 6.96 7.32 -11.70
CA HIS A 39 5.87 6.42 -12.09
C HIS A 39 6.30 4.95 -12.02
N GLN A 40 7.48 4.62 -12.54
CA GLN A 40 8.02 3.26 -12.42
C GLN A 40 8.22 2.86 -10.96
N ALA A 41 8.57 3.80 -10.07
CA ALA A 41 8.76 3.52 -8.65
C ALA A 41 7.42 3.24 -7.96
N GLN A 42 6.35 3.95 -8.33
CA GLN A 42 5.00 3.64 -7.85
C GLN A 42 4.59 2.22 -8.26
N ASP A 43 4.83 1.83 -9.51
CA ASP A 43 4.50 0.48 -10.00
C ASP A 43 5.32 -0.60 -9.29
N ALA A 44 6.63 -0.39 -9.13
CA ALA A 44 7.51 -1.32 -8.42
C ALA A 44 7.10 -1.47 -6.94
N LEU A 45 6.84 -0.36 -6.24
CA LEU A 45 6.36 -0.37 -4.85
C LEU A 45 5.02 -1.10 -4.74
N SER A 46 4.09 -0.83 -5.66
CA SER A 46 2.78 -1.47 -5.71
C SER A 46 2.91 -2.98 -5.91
N GLY A 47 3.80 -3.42 -6.80
CA GLY A 47 4.08 -4.83 -7.06
C GLY A 47 4.65 -5.55 -5.84
N VAL A 48 5.61 -4.94 -5.13
CA VAL A 48 6.18 -5.50 -3.91
C VAL A 48 5.13 -5.61 -2.80
N LEU A 49 4.37 -4.54 -2.55
CA LEU A 49 3.30 -4.55 -1.55
C LEU A 49 2.19 -5.55 -1.90
N ALA A 50 1.84 -5.69 -3.18
CA ALA A 50 0.88 -6.69 -3.64
C ALA A 50 1.35 -8.11 -3.35
N ALA A 51 2.62 -8.42 -3.65
CA ALA A 51 3.19 -9.73 -3.38
C ALA A 51 3.21 -10.05 -1.87
N LEU A 52 3.68 -9.10 -1.05
CA LEU A 52 3.67 -9.25 0.41
C LEU A 52 2.25 -9.49 0.95
N LEU A 53 1.28 -8.72 0.45
CA LEU A 53 -0.13 -8.85 0.85
C LEU A 53 -0.70 -10.23 0.49
N ASP A 54 -0.51 -10.69 -0.74
CA ASP A 54 -1.07 -11.96 -1.22
C ASP A 54 -0.42 -13.17 -0.55
N HIS A 55 0.87 -13.09 -0.24
CA HIS A 55 1.59 -14.13 0.51
C HIS A 55 1.31 -14.07 2.02
N GLY A 56 0.84 -12.93 2.51
CA GLY A 56 0.66 -12.67 3.94
C GLY A 56 1.98 -12.46 4.69
N ASP A 57 3.01 -12.01 3.97
CA ASP A 57 4.29 -11.64 4.54
C ASP A 57 4.18 -10.33 5.33
N PRO A 58 4.99 -10.16 6.39
CA PRO A 58 5.01 -8.91 7.13
C PRO A 58 5.50 -7.77 6.23
N ILE A 59 4.83 -6.63 6.33
CA ILE A 59 5.25 -5.42 5.64
C ILE A 59 6.47 -4.84 6.37
N PRO A 60 7.58 -4.53 5.67
CA PRO A 60 8.70 -3.83 6.26
C PRO A 60 8.28 -2.50 6.92
N GLU A 61 9.02 -2.09 7.95
CA GLU A 61 8.79 -0.79 8.57
C GLU A 61 9.05 0.34 7.56
N VAL A 62 8.17 1.33 7.57
CA VAL A 62 8.33 2.51 6.72
C VAL A 62 9.03 3.60 7.53
N PRO A 63 10.18 4.14 7.08
CA PRO A 63 10.82 5.24 7.77
C PRO A 63 9.86 6.41 7.96
N THR A 64 9.81 6.97 9.17
CA THR A 64 8.87 8.06 9.53
C THR A 64 9.33 9.42 9.04
N SER A 65 10.62 9.56 8.76
CA SER A 65 11.22 10.75 8.18
C SER A 65 12.41 10.37 7.30
N ALA A 66 12.60 11.16 6.25
CA ALA A 66 13.74 11.13 5.35
C ALA A 66 13.86 12.52 4.73
N VAL A 67 15.07 13.06 4.74
CA VAL A 67 15.35 14.43 4.27
C VAL A 67 16.59 14.39 3.40
N GLY A 68 16.50 15.02 2.24
CA GLY A 68 17.58 15.18 1.28
C GLY A 68 17.01 15.76 -0.02
N ASP A 69 17.82 16.49 -0.76
CA ASP A 69 17.41 17.10 -2.04
C ASP A 69 17.08 16.03 -3.09
N ASP A 70 17.62 14.82 -2.91
CA ASP A 70 17.41 13.64 -3.73
C ASP A 70 16.39 12.66 -3.14
N ILE A 71 15.62 13.06 -2.12
CA ILE A 71 14.60 12.21 -1.49
C ILE A 71 13.19 12.56 -1.98
N ILE A 72 12.48 11.55 -2.45
CA ILE A 72 11.07 11.62 -2.84
C ILE A 72 10.24 10.66 -2.00
N TRP A 73 8.95 10.96 -1.85
CA TRP A 73 8.00 10.09 -1.18
C TRP A 73 7.01 9.53 -2.19
N VAL A 74 7.04 8.22 -2.39
CA VAL A 74 6.23 7.54 -3.39
C VAL A 74 5.09 6.81 -2.70
N ALA A 75 3.86 7.06 -3.13
CA ALA A 75 2.68 6.31 -2.71
C ALA A 75 2.44 5.14 -3.68
N PRO A 76 1.97 3.97 -3.20
CA PRO A 76 1.53 2.89 -4.08
C PRO A 76 0.15 3.19 -4.71
N ASP A 77 -0.24 2.42 -5.73
CA ASP A 77 -1.59 2.48 -6.32
C ASP A 77 -2.65 2.13 -5.25
N LEU A 78 -3.77 2.86 -5.28
CA LEU A 78 -4.88 2.69 -4.35
C LEU A 78 -5.45 1.25 -4.33
N ARG A 79 -5.36 0.51 -5.44
CA ARG A 79 -5.81 -0.89 -5.56
C ARG A 79 -4.96 -1.87 -4.76
N VAL A 80 -3.77 -1.46 -4.32
CA VAL A 80 -2.95 -2.22 -3.37
C VAL A 80 -3.09 -1.62 -1.97
N MET A 81 -3.07 -0.29 -1.87
CA MET A 81 -3.10 0.42 -0.60
C MET A 81 -4.40 0.19 0.19
N VAL A 82 -5.56 0.20 -0.48
CA VAL A 82 -6.86 0.04 0.20
C VAL A 82 -7.05 -1.37 0.78
N PRO A 83 -6.82 -2.47 0.04
CA PRO A 83 -6.86 -3.82 0.61
C PRO A 83 -5.86 -4.03 1.75
N LEU A 84 -4.66 -3.46 1.61
CA LEU A 84 -3.61 -3.51 2.63
C LEU A 84 -4.07 -2.85 3.93
N TRP A 85 -4.63 -1.65 3.86
CA TRP A 85 -5.15 -0.94 5.03
C TRP A 85 -6.31 -1.68 5.66
N LEU A 86 -7.24 -2.22 4.86
CA LEU A 86 -8.34 -3.03 5.38
C LEU A 86 -7.83 -4.20 6.22
N ARG A 87 -6.86 -4.95 5.67
CA ARG A 87 -6.22 -6.07 6.36
C ARG A 87 -5.51 -5.63 7.64
N GLN A 88 -4.68 -4.59 7.56
CA GLN A 88 -3.96 -4.06 8.73
C GLN A 88 -4.92 -3.60 9.82
N THR A 89 -5.98 -2.85 9.47
CA THR A 89 -6.99 -2.41 10.43
C THR A 89 -7.66 -3.63 11.08
N ARG A 90 -8.09 -4.62 10.30
CA ARG A 90 -8.65 -5.87 10.85
C ARG A 90 -7.68 -6.52 11.84
N GLU A 91 -6.42 -6.71 11.45
CA GLU A 91 -5.40 -7.36 12.28
C GLU A 91 -5.14 -6.57 13.58
N THR A 92 -5.06 -5.24 13.51
CA THR A 92 -4.89 -4.39 14.71
C THR A 92 -6.09 -4.44 15.66
N THR A 93 -7.29 -4.75 15.15
CA THR A 93 -8.49 -4.98 15.99
C THR A 93 -8.56 -6.41 16.56
N GLY A 94 -7.59 -7.28 16.23
CA GLY A 94 -7.51 -8.65 16.72
C GLY A 94 -8.52 -9.62 16.09
N LEU A 95 -9.18 -9.23 15.00
CA LEU A 95 -10.18 -10.06 14.33
C LEU A 95 -9.55 -10.93 13.25
N THR A 96 -10.01 -12.17 13.14
CA THR A 96 -9.82 -13.01 11.95
C THR A 96 -10.74 -12.55 10.82
N GLN A 97 -10.43 -12.95 9.58
CA GLN A 97 -11.31 -12.71 8.43
C GLN A 97 -12.72 -13.31 8.61
N GLY A 98 -12.81 -14.47 9.29
CA GLY A 98 -14.09 -15.13 9.58
C GLY A 98 -14.96 -14.38 10.59
N GLU A 99 -14.34 -13.80 11.63
CA GLU A 99 -15.04 -12.97 12.60
C GLU A 99 -15.52 -11.66 11.96
N LEU A 100 -14.70 -11.03 11.12
CA LEU A 100 -15.12 -9.86 10.35
C LEU A 100 -16.29 -10.21 9.41
N ALA A 101 -16.23 -11.36 8.72
CA ALA A 101 -17.30 -11.82 7.85
C ALA A 101 -18.62 -12.02 8.62
N THR A 102 -18.55 -12.66 9.79
CA THR A 102 -19.68 -12.84 10.72
C THR A 102 -20.27 -11.49 11.12
N ARG A 103 -19.44 -10.54 11.53
CA ARG A 103 -19.87 -9.20 11.95
C ARG A 103 -20.53 -8.41 10.82
N LEU A 104 -20.09 -8.63 9.58
CA LEU A 104 -20.62 -7.98 8.39
C LEU A 104 -21.84 -8.68 7.78
N GLY A 105 -22.16 -9.90 8.22
CA GLY A 105 -23.19 -10.75 7.61
C GLY A 105 -22.84 -11.14 6.16
N VAL A 106 -21.56 -11.42 5.88
CA VAL A 106 -21.07 -11.82 4.55
C VAL A 106 -20.28 -13.12 4.63
N THR A 107 -19.89 -13.67 3.48
CA THR A 107 -19.08 -14.88 3.41
C THR A 107 -17.61 -14.60 3.73
N TYR A 108 -16.90 -15.59 4.25
CA TYR A 108 -15.44 -15.51 4.45
C TYR A 108 -14.71 -15.14 3.14
N GLN A 109 -15.14 -15.70 2.01
CA GLN A 109 -14.57 -15.44 0.69
C GLN A 109 -14.74 -13.98 0.26
N ALA A 110 -15.80 -13.29 0.70
CA ALA A 110 -15.98 -11.87 0.41
C ALA A 110 -14.89 -11.02 1.10
N VAL A 111 -14.66 -11.27 2.40
CA VAL A 111 -13.58 -10.61 3.15
C VAL A 111 -12.22 -10.94 2.57
N GLN A 112 -11.96 -12.23 2.31
CA GLN A 112 -10.71 -12.68 1.69
C GLN A 112 -10.48 -12.00 0.32
N LYS A 113 -11.53 -11.79 -0.47
CA LYS A 113 -11.43 -11.07 -1.75
C LYS A 113 -11.08 -9.60 -1.56
N TRP A 114 -11.61 -8.93 -0.53
CA TRP A 114 -11.34 -7.51 -0.28
C TRP A 114 -9.94 -7.24 0.27
N GLU A 115 -9.30 -8.24 0.89
CA GLU A 115 -7.94 -8.16 1.44
C GLU A 115 -6.84 -8.64 0.47
N ARG A 116 -7.18 -8.97 -0.78
CA ARG A 116 -6.19 -9.36 -1.81
C ARG A 116 -5.68 -8.16 -2.60
N ALA A 117 -4.47 -8.28 -3.13
CA ALA A 117 -3.94 -7.28 -4.04
C ALA A 117 -4.82 -7.12 -5.28
N GLY A 118 -5.01 -5.88 -5.73
CA GLY A 118 -5.84 -5.56 -6.90
C GLY A 118 -7.35 -5.63 -6.64
N ALA A 119 -7.79 -5.86 -5.40
CA ALA A 119 -9.20 -5.80 -5.06
C ALA A 119 -9.76 -4.38 -5.25
N ASN A 120 -11.00 -4.30 -5.73
CA ASN A 120 -11.71 -3.04 -5.96
C ASN A 120 -13.03 -3.03 -5.17
N PRO A 121 -12.99 -3.00 -3.83
CA PRO A 121 -14.19 -2.86 -3.01
C PRO A 121 -14.87 -1.53 -3.30
N THR A 122 -16.20 -1.54 -3.41
CA THR A 122 -16.97 -0.30 -3.59
C THR A 122 -16.84 0.60 -2.35
N ILE A 123 -17.06 1.90 -2.52
CA ILE A 123 -17.10 2.84 -1.38
C ILE A 123 -18.09 2.38 -0.30
N GLY A 124 -19.27 1.87 -0.70
CA GLY A 124 -20.25 1.32 0.24
C GLY A 124 -19.74 0.10 1.01
N THR A 125 -18.93 -0.75 0.37
CA THR A 125 -18.23 -1.86 1.05
C THR A 125 -17.24 -1.32 2.07
N LEU A 126 -16.40 -0.36 1.68
CA LEU A 126 -15.39 0.23 2.57
C LEU A 126 -16.03 0.88 3.81
N GLN A 127 -17.12 1.62 3.63
CA GLN A 127 -17.87 2.22 4.74
C GLN A 127 -18.43 1.16 5.70
N ARG A 128 -18.99 0.06 5.17
CA ARG A 128 -19.49 -1.05 6.00
C ARG A 128 -18.37 -1.72 6.78
N VAL A 129 -17.24 -2.00 6.13
CA VAL A 129 -16.08 -2.62 6.76
C VAL A 129 -15.52 -1.70 7.85
N ALA A 130 -15.30 -0.41 7.55
CA ALA A 130 -14.81 0.55 8.54
C ALA A 130 -15.69 0.58 9.80
N ARG A 131 -17.03 0.67 9.64
CA ARG A 131 -17.97 0.62 10.77
C ARG A 131 -17.90 -0.70 11.54
N ALA A 132 -17.78 -1.82 10.83
CA ALA A 132 -17.60 -3.14 11.45
C ALA A 132 -16.23 -3.29 12.14
N LEU A 133 -15.27 -2.42 11.88
CA LEU A 133 -14.00 -2.37 12.59
C LEU A 133 -13.96 -1.28 13.67
N GLY A 134 -15.03 -0.49 13.83
CA GLY A 134 -15.09 0.62 14.79
C GLY A 134 -14.44 1.91 14.30
N HIS A 135 -14.29 2.07 12.99
CA HIS A 135 -13.67 3.22 12.33
C HIS A 135 -14.65 3.94 11.40
N GLU A 136 -14.23 5.10 10.91
CA GLU A 136 -14.90 5.87 9.86
C GLU A 136 -14.03 5.89 8.59
N ALA A 137 -14.66 5.70 7.43
CA ALA A 137 -13.98 5.83 6.15
C ALA A 137 -14.02 7.29 5.68
N MET A 138 -12.85 7.87 5.40
CA MET A 138 -12.70 9.25 4.92
C MET A 138 -11.97 9.25 3.58
N ILE A 139 -12.46 10.06 2.63
CA ILE A 139 -11.81 10.32 1.34
C ILE A 139 -11.53 11.81 1.25
N SER A 140 -10.29 12.17 0.91
CA SER A 140 -9.86 13.55 0.70
C SER A 140 -9.08 13.66 -0.60
N PHE A 141 -9.30 14.75 -1.33
CA PHE A 141 -8.46 15.15 -2.45
C PHE A 141 -7.49 16.22 -1.96
N ARG A 142 -6.22 16.13 -2.32
CA ARG A 142 -5.15 17.07 -1.96
C ARG A 142 -4.51 17.61 -3.21
#